data_AF-A0A059WSQ6-F1
#
_entry.id   AF-A0A059WSQ6-F1
#
_cell.length_a   1.000
_cell.length_b   1.000
_cell.length_c   1.000
_cell.angle_alpha   90.00
_cell.angle_beta   90.00
_cell.angle_gamma   90.00
#
_symmetry.space_group_name_H-M   'P 1'
#
loop_
_entity.id
_entity.type
_entity.pdbx_description
1 polymer ?
#
loop_
_entity_poly.entity_id
_entity_poly.type
_entity_poly.pdbx_seq_one_letter_code
_entity_poly.pdbx_strand_id
1 'polypeptide(L)'
;MGHQIRIHKTEDKSHGTIGPGELFQELERRYDRLSPSQKRIAEYIFEHSQKIAFSTADQMAADLNLDPSTIVRFTYRLGLKGYPDLQERMRQLVRSELSRVSDVDIERQTPNRLGDTSFGASLSQDERNLQQIIAGADVDAFERAINYPRPGTTHFGGG
;
A
#
# COMPACT_ATOMS: atom_id res chain seq x y z
N MET A 1 -1.58 -37.97 -17.34
CA MET A 1 -2.47 -36.81 -17.18
C MET A 1 -1.99 -36.04 -15.96
N GLY A 2 -1.38 -34.88 -16.19
CA GLY A 2 -0.83 -34.01 -15.15
C GLY A 2 -0.70 -32.61 -15.74
N HIS A 3 -1.85 -31.95 -15.92
CA HIS A 3 -1.91 -30.52 -16.14
C HIS A 3 -1.75 -29.86 -14.77
N GLN A 4 -0.70 -29.08 -14.55
CA GLN A 4 -0.90 -27.85 -13.80
C GLN A 4 0.16 -26.77 -14.10
N ILE A 5 -0.33 -25.78 -14.85
CA ILE A 5 -0.20 -24.35 -14.62
C ILE A 5 1.23 -23.78 -14.64
N ARG A 6 1.56 -23.37 -15.87
CA ARG A 6 2.54 -22.36 -16.21
C ARG A 6 2.09 -21.01 -15.62
N ILE A 7 2.56 -20.67 -14.43
CA ILE A 7 2.46 -19.30 -13.91
C ILE A 7 3.41 -18.39 -14.70
N HIS A 8 2.87 -17.81 -15.77
CA HIS A 8 3.40 -16.59 -16.35
C HIS A 8 3.22 -15.47 -15.30
N LYS A 9 4.29 -15.06 -14.64
CA LYS A 9 4.35 -13.71 -14.08
C LYS A 9 5.18 -12.87 -15.04
N THR A 10 4.42 -12.09 -15.79
CA THR A 10 4.79 -11.05 -16.74
C THR A 10 6.02 -10.26 -16.28
N GLU A 11 7.01 -10.19 -17.18
CA GLU A 11 8.04 -9.18 -17.19
C GLU A 11 7.37 -7.79 -17.24
N ASP A 12 7.66 -6.93 -16.26
CA ASP A 12 7.51 -5.49 -16.45
C ASP A 12 8.90 -4.91 -16.74
N LYS A 13 9.15 -4.62 -18.02
CA LYS A 13 10.32 -3.88 -18.49
C LYS A 13 9.93 -2.42 -18.61
N SER A 14 10.06 -1.60 -17.56
CA SER A 14 10.00 -0.12 -17.73
C SER A 14 10.51 0.80 -16.61
N HIS A 15 11.21 0.38 -15.54
CA HIS A 15 11.90 1.33 -14.64
C HIS A 15 13.35 0.88 -14.39
N GLY A 16 14.28 1.79 -14.04
CA GLY A 16 15.71 1.48 -13.92
C GLY A 16 15.96 0.19 -13.13
N THR A 17 16.97 -0.57 -13.51
CA THR A 17 17.18 -2.03 -13.26
C THR A 17 17.21 -2.48 -11.79
N ILE A 18 17.02 -1.58 -10.83
CA ILE A 18 17.17 -1.82 -9.40
C ILE A 18 15.79 -1.65 -8.75
N GLY A 19 15.44 -2.37 -7.68
CA GLY A 19 14.28 -2.05 -6.83
C GLY A 19 14.56 -0.98 -5.76
N PRO A 20 13.55 -0.49 -5.01
CA PRO A 20 13.78 0.43 -3.87
C PRO A 20 14.63 -0.20 -2.75
N GLY A 21 14.38 -1.47 -2.39
CA GLY A 21 15.19 -2.18 -1.40
C GLY A 21 16.59 -2.57 -1.90
N GLU A 22 16.75 -2.75 -3.20
CA GLU A 22 18.04 -3.08 -3.84
C GLU A 22 18.92 -1.83 -4.04
N LEU A 23 18.33 -0.62 -4.01
CA LEU A 23 19.07 0.64 -4.18
C LEU A 23 20.14 0.82 -3.10
N PHE A 24 19.79 0.56 -1.84
CA PHE A 24 20.73 0.70 -0.73
C PHE A 24 21.83 -0.36 -0.79
N GLN A 25 21.48 -1.61 -1.12
CA GLN A 25 22.46 -2.68 -1.32
C GLN A 25 23.45 -2.35 -2.45
N GLU A 26 22.96 -1.76 -3.54
CA GLU A 26 23.82 -1.35 -4.64
C GLU A 26 24.73 -0.18 -4.26
N LEU A 27 24.21 0.79 -3.50
CA LEU A 27 25.00 1.90 -2.96
C LEU A 27 26.11 1.40 -2.04
N GLU A 28 25.79 0.50 -1.09
CA GLU A 28 26.76 -0.13 -0.19
C GLU A 28 27.85 -0.88 -0.96
N ARG A 29 27.46 -1.71 -1.94
CA ARG A 29 28.39 -2.49 -2.76
C ARG A 29 29.37 -1.61 -3.54
N ARG A 30 28.95 -0.42 -3.95
CA ARG A 30 29.77 0.53 -4.71
C ARG A 30 30.50 1.54 -3.83
N TYR A 31 30.16 1.63 -2.55
CA TYR A 31 30.52 2.73 -1.66
C TYR A 31 32.02 3.01 -1.64
N ASP A 32 32.84 1.96 -1.50
CA ASP A 32 34.30 2.10 -1.41
C ASP A 32 34.94 2.65 -2.69
N ARG A 33 34.28 2.49 -3.83
CA ARG A 33 34.75 2.96 -5.14
C ARG A 33 34.24 4.35 -5.49
N LEU A 34 33.42 4.96 -4.64
CA LEU A 34 32.87 6.30 -4.85
C LEU A 34 33.92 7.39 -4.55
N SER A 35 33.92 8.46 -5.34
CA SER A 35 34.70 9.67 -5.03
C SER A 35 34.16 10.38 -3.77
N PRO A 36 34.91 11.30 -3.14
CA PRO A 36 34.43 12.00 -1.94
C PRO A 36 33.06 12.67 -2.12
N SER A 37 32.84 13.39 -3.23
CA SER A 37 31.54 14.00 -3.51
C SER A 37 30.43 12.96 -3.75
N GLN A 38 30.76 11.79 -4.28
CA GLN A 38 29.79 10.72 -4.51
C GLN A 38 29.42 10.00 -3.22
N LYS A 39 30.38 9.84 -2.29
CA LYS A 39 30.11 9.33 -0.95
C LYS A 39 29.14 10.25 -0.21
N ARG A 40 29.35 11.57 -0.27
CA ARG A 40 28.40 12.56 0.29
C ARG A 40 26.99 12.42 -0.29
N ILE A 41 26.86 12.16 -1.60
CA ILE A 41 25.56 11.92 -2.22
C ILE A 41 24.95 10.60 -1.72
N ALA A 42 25.75 9.53 -1.60
CA ALA A 42 25.30 8.24 -1.09
C ALA A 42 24.84 8.31 0.38
N GLU A 43 25.63 8.95 1.24
CA GLU A 43 25.31 9.22 2.66
C GLU A 43 23.98 9.98 2.77
N TYR A 44 23.81 11.05 1.98
CA TYR A 44 22.57 11.80 1.96
C TYR A 44 21.37 10.93 1.53
N ILE A 45 21.57 10.01 0.58
CA ILE A 45 20.52 9.07 0.16
C ILE A 45 20.13 8.10 1.29
N PHE A 46 21.09 7.64 2.10
CA PHE A 46 20.81 6.78 3.25
C PHE A 46 20.08 7.50 4.38
N GLU A 47 20.44 8.76 4.65
CA GLU A 47 19.95 9.51 5.81
C GLU A 47 18.66 10.28 5.55
N HIS A 48 18.34 10.61 4.29
CA HIS A 48 17.29 11.58 3.96
C HIS A 48 16.26 11.09 2.95
N SER A 49 15.88 9.81 3.02
CA SER A 49 14.89 9.18 2.13
C SER A 49 13.58 9.98 2.03
N GLN A 50 12.99 10.37 3.15
CA GLN A 50 11.76 11.18 3.21
C GLN A 50 11.91 12.53 2.52
N LYS A 51 13.03 13.22 2.74
CA LYS A 51 13.27 14.54 2.13
C LYS A 51 13.40 14.41 0.61
N ILE A 52 14.17 13.43 0.13
CA ILE A 52 14.39 13.18 -1.30
C ILE A 52 13.08 12.86 -2.03
N ALA A 53 12.18 12.11 -1.38
CA ALA A 53 10.88 11.74 -1.95
C ALA A 53 10.05 12.95 -2.41
N PHE A 54 10.27 14.13 -1.81
CA PHE A 54 9.49 15.36 -2.03
C PHE A 54 10.32 16.59 -2.39
N SER A 55 11.65 16.49 -2.49
CA SER A 55 12.53 17.60 -2.86
C SER A 55 13.00 17.53 -4.31
N THR A 56 13.37 18.66 -4.92
CA THR A 56 13.94 18.70 -6.27
C THR A 56 15.43 18.37 -6.28
N ALA A 57 15.98 18.06 -7.47
CA ALA A 57 17.41 17.85 -7.64
C ALA A 57 18.22 19.09 -7.21
N ASP A 58 17.69 20.29 -7.47
CA ASP A 58 18.32 21.56 -7.08
C ASP A 58 18.39 21.71 -5.56
N GLN A 59 17.33 21.33 -4.85
CA GLN A 59 17.30 21.38 -3.38
C GLN A 59 18.29 20.40 -2.76
N MET A 60 18.34 19.16 -3.26
CA MET A 60 19.34 18.18 -2.80
C MET A 60 20.77 18.63 -3.12
N ALA A 61 20.98 19.23 -4.29
CA ALA A 61 22.28 19.76 -4.69
C ALA A 61 22.72 20.93 -3.80
N ALA A 62 21.79 21.83 -3.46
CA ALA A 62 22.03 22.94 -2.54
C ALA A 62 22.42 22.45 -1.13
N ASP A 63 21.73 21.44 -0.59
CA ASP A 63 22.06 20.85 0.71
C ASP A 63 23.49 20.26 0.73
N LEU A 64 23.94 19.73 -0.40
CA LEU A 64 25.26 19.12 -0.54
C LEU A 64 26.35 20.09 -1.01
N ASN A 65 26.00 21.34 -1.34
CA ASN A 65 26.88 22.30 -2.01
C ASN A 65 27.50 21.70 -3.30
N LEU A 66 26.65 21.14 -4.15
CA LEU A 66 27.01 20.54 -5.44
C LEU A 66 26.14 21.11 -6.56
N ASP A 67 26.52 20.88 -7.80
CA ASP A 67 25.67 21.19 -8.95
C ASP A 67 24.54 20.17 -9.12
N PRO A 68 23.32 20.58 -9.53
CA PRO A 68 22.22 19.67 -9.84
C PRO A 68 22.60 18.60 -10.88
N SER A 69 23.44 18.97 -11.85
CA SER A 69 23.95 18.05 -12.87
C SER A 69 24.79 16.91 -12.27
N THR A 70 25.46 17.13 -11.14
CA THR A 70 26.27 16.12 -10.45
C THR A 70 25.37 15.07 -9.79
N ILE A 71 24.27 15.50 -9.18
CA ILE A 71 23.24 14.62 -8.62
C ILE A 71 22.63 13.76 -9.72
N VAL A 72 22.18 14.39 -10.81
CA VAL A 72 21.59 13.68 -11.94
C VAL A 72 22.57 12.68 -12.57
N ARG A 73 23.83 13.08 -12.82
CA ARG A 73 24.87 12.16 -13.32
C ARG A 73 25.16 11.02 -12.35
N PHE A 74 25.10 11.25 -11.05
CA PHE A 74 25.26 10.19 -10.06
C PHE A 74 24.12 9.16 -10.15
N THR A 75 22.87 9.60 -10.26
CA THR A 75 21.72 8.68 -10.43
C THR A 75 21.85 7.82 -11.69
N TYR A 76 22.28 8.39 -12.82
CA TYR A 76 22.55 7.58 -14.02
C TYR A 76 23.65 6.53 -13.82
N ARG A 77 24.72 6.88 -13.09
CA ARG A 77 25.79 5.92 -12.79
C ARG A 77 25.35 4.80 -11.86
N LEU A 78 24.38 5.05 -10.99
CA LEU A 78 23.72 4.01 -10.19
C LEU A 78 22.79 3.11 -11.01
N GLY A 79 22.56 3.38 -12.30
CA GLY A 79 21.65 2.61 -13.14
C GLY A 79 20.19 3.08 -13.09
N LEU A 80 19.97 4.29 -12.56
CA LEU A 80 18.65 4.94 -12.52
C LEU A 80 18.44 5.78 -13.78
N LYS A 81 17.18 6.12 -14.08
CA LYS A 81 16.79 6.98 -15.21
C LYS A 81 16.80 8.48 -14.86
N GLY A 82 17.70 8.89 -13.96
CA GLY A 82 17.79 10.26 -13.46
C GLY A 82 17.20 10.46 -12.06
N TYR A 83 17.10 11.72 -11.64
CA TYR A 83 16.58 12.08 -10.32
C TYR A 83 15.11 11.70 -10.09
N PRO A 84 14.18 11.82 -11.05
CA PRO A 84 12.79 11.40 -10.83
C PRO A 84 12.64 9.91 -10.49
N ASP A 85 13.49 9.05 -11.03
CA ASP A 85 13.53 7.61 -10.70
C ASP A 85 14.02 7.39 -9.26
N LEU A 86 15.02 8.15 -8.82
CA LEU A 86 15.44 8.17 -7.41
C LEU A 86 14.30 8.59 -6.49
N GLN A 87 13.58 9.68 -6.80
CA GLN A 87 12.46 10.14 -5.97
C GLN A 87 11.35 9.09 -5.87
N GLU A 88 11.05 8.40 -6.97
CA GLU A 88 10.03 7.35 -6.99
C GLU A 88 10.38 6.19 -6.05
N ARG A 89 11.64 5.77 -6.05
CA ARG A 89 12.13 4.74 -5.13
C ARG A 89 12.04 5.20 -3.68
N MET A 90 12.38 6.45 -3.41
CA MET A 90 12.25 7.02 -2.08
C MET A 90 10.80 7.09 -1.62
N ARG A 91 9.86 7.48 -2.49
CA ARG A 91 8.42 7.44 -2.19
C ARG A 91 7.94 6.03 -1.86
N GLN A 92 8.43 5.02 -2.59
CA GLN A 92 8.09 3.61 -2.31
C GLN A 92 8.62 3.16 -0.95
N LEU A 93 9.86 3.53 -0.59
CA LEU A 93 10.44 3.25 0.73
C LEU A 93 9.63 3.91 1.84
N VAL A 94 9.32 5.21 1.72
CA VAL A 94 8.53 5.94 2.70
C VAL A 94 7.14 5.35 2.87
N ARG A 95 6.47 4.97 1.78
CA ARG A 95 5.17 4.28 1.85
C ARG A 95 5.30 2.94 2.57
N SER A 96 6.35 2.18 2.31
CA SER A 96 6.58 0.89 2.98
C SER A 96 6.85 1.06 4.49
N GLU A 97 7.54 2.11 4.90
CA GLU A 97 7.77 2.42 6.32
C GLU A 97 6.46 2.79 7.02
N LEU A 98 5.61 3.63 6.41
CA LEU A 98 4.30 3.95 6.97
C LEU A 98 3.37 2.73 7.09
N SER A 99 3.39 1.85 6.09
CA SER A 99 2.62 0.60 6.16
C SER A 99 3.09 -0.27 7.32
N ARG A 100 4.41 -0.39 7.53
CA ARG A 100 4.98 -1.16 8.65
C ARG A 100 4.66 -0.54 10.00
N VAL A 101 4.67 0.78 10.13
CA VAL A 101 4.23 1.45 11.36
C VAL A 101 2.75 1.19 11.61
N SER A 102 1.92 1.21 10.57
CA SER A 102 0.48 0.87 10.69
C SER A 102 0.29 -0.58 11.16
N ASP A 103 1.04 -1.55 10.60
CA ASP A 103 0.99 -2.95 11.02
C ASP A 103 1.50 -3.12 12.47
N VAL A 104 2.56 -2.40 12.85
CA VAL A 104 3.13 -2.43 14.21
C VAL A 104 2.25 -1.72 15.23
N ASP A 105 1.51 -0.67 14.85
CA ASP A 105 0.50 -0.04 15.71
C ASP A 105 -0.71 -0.97 15.88
N ILE A 106 -1.10 -1.72 14.84
CA ILE A 106 -2.14 -2.76 14.95
C ILE A 106 -1.65 -3.91 15.86
N GLU A 107 -0.37 -4.29 15.78
CA GLU A 107 0.21 -5.40 16.55
C GLU A 107 0.64 -5.03 17.98
N ARG A 108 0.99 -3.76 18.25
CA ARG A 108 1.37 -3.26 19.60
C ARG A 108 0.20 -2.63 20.36
N GLN A 109 -0.86 -2.18 19.71
CA GLN A 109 -2.07 -1.65 20.36
C GLN A 109 -3.17 -2.71 20.56
N THR A 110 -2.84 -3.99 20.44
CA THR A 110 -3.75 -5.08 20.81
C THR A 110 -3.36 -5.76 22.14
N PRO A 111 -3.42 -5.08 23.30
CA PRO A 111 -4.13 -5.69 24.41
C PRO A 111 -5.62 -5.54 24.11
N ASN A 112 -6.22 -6.62 23.61
CA ASN A 112 -7.66 -6.89 23.65
C ASN A 112 -8.39 -6.02 24.69
N ARG A 113 -9.26 -5.06 24.29
CA ARG A 113 -10.50 -4.66 25.00
C ARG A 113 -11.43 -3.75 24.15
N LEU A 114 -11.70 -4.06 22.88
CA LEU A 114 -13.04 -3.70 22.37
C LEU A 114 -14.04 -4.74 22.89
N GLY A 115 -13.73 -6.03 22.78
CA GLY A 115 -14.58 -7.13 23.26
C GLY A 115 -14.91 -7.15 24.76
N ASP A 116 -14.07 -6.53 25.60
CA ASP A 116 -14.29 -6.46 27.06
C ASP A 116 -15.00 -5.16 27.51
N THR A 117 -15.26 -4.24 26.57
CA THR A 117 -16.11 -3.08 26.84
C THR A 117 -17.55 -3.41 26.49
N SER A 118 -18.52 -2.77 27.17
CA SER A 118 -19.94 -2.89 26.80
C SER A 118 -20.18 -2.53 25.32
N PHE A 119 -19.36 -1.64 24.77
CA PHE A 119 -19.42 -1.23 23.37
C PHE A 119 -18.98 -2.34 22.41
N GLY A 120 -17.83 -2.97 22.60
CA GLY A 120 -17.42 -4.06 21.70
C GLY A 120 -18.19 -5.36 21.93
N ALA A 121 -18.72 -5.60 23.14
CA ALA A 121 -19.70 -6.66 23.35
C ALA A 121 -20.98 -6.43 22.52
N SER A 122 -21.48 -5.19 22.45
CA SER A 122 -22.61 -4.81 21.59
C SER A 122 -22.26 -4.98 20.11
N LEU A 123 -21.09 -4.52 19.68
CA LEU A 123 -20.67 -4.61 18.28
C LEU A 123 -20.50 -6.05 17.80
N SER A 124 -19.90 -6.92 18.64
CA SER A 124 -19.79 -8.35 18.36
C SER A 124 -21.12 -9.08 18.41
N GLN A 125 -22.10 -8.56 19.16
CA GLN A 125 -23.46 -9.08 19.14
C GLN A 125 -24.19 -8.66 17.86
N ASP A 126 -24.02 -7.42 17.42
CA ASP A 126 -24.60 -6.90 16.18
C ASP A 126 -24.04 -7.63 14.95
N GLU A 127 -22.73 -7.91 14.94
CA GLU A 127 -22.10 -8.71 13.89
C GLU A 127 -22.71 -10.12 13.81
N ARG A 128 -22.90 -10.79 14.96
CA ARG A 128 -23.55 -12.10 15.03
C ARG A 128 -25.00 -12.04 14.57
N ASN A 129 -25.73 -11.00 14.96
CA ASN A 129 -27.12 -10.79 14.51
C ASN A 129 -27.19 -10.62 12.99
N LEU A 130 -26.29 -9.83 12.40
CA LEU A 130 -26.22 -9.64 10.94
C LEU A 130 -25.86 -10.94 10.22
N GLN A 131 -24.89 -11.69 10.74
CA GLN A 131 -24.53 -12.99 10.17
C GLN A 131 -25.68 -13.99 10.25
N GLN A 132 -26.46 -13.99 11.34
CA GLN A 132 -27.68 -14.80 11.45
C GLN A 132 -28.78 -14.35 10.49
N ILE A 133 -28.96 -13.04 10.29
CA ILE A 133 -29.91 -12.51 9.30
C ILE A 133 -29.47 -12.90 7.89
N ILE A 134 -28.18 -12.79 7.56
CA ILE A 134 -27.64 -13.19 6.25
C ILE A 134 -27.75 -14.69 6.05
N ALA A 135 -27.47 -15.50 7.07
CA ALA A 135 -27.57 -16.96 7.00
C ALA A 135 -29.01 -17.47 7.02
N GLY A 136 -29.92 -16.74 7.67
CA GLY A 136 -31.35 -17.03 7.77
C GLY A 136 -32.21 -16.30 6.74
N ALA A 137 -31.61 -15.45 5.91
CA ALA A 137 -32.26 -14.83 4.75
C ALA A 137 -32.46 -15.91 3.71
N ASP A 138 -33.54 -16.65 3.87
CA ASP A 138 -34.11 -17.48 2.83
C ASP A 138 -34.58 -16.53 1.71
N VAL A 139 -33.77 -16.42 0.67
CA VAL A 139 -34.09 -15.65 -0.54
C VAL A 139 -35.47 -16.07 -1.08
N ASP A 140 -35.83 -17.36 -0.94
CA ASP A 140 -37.12 -17.88 -1.39
C ASP A 140 -38.28 -17.40 -0.51
N ALA A 141 -38.07 -17.18 0.80
CA ALA A 141 -39.08 -16.60 1.68
C ALA A 141 -39.36 -15.12 1.34
N PHE A 142 -38.31 -14.39 0.96
CA PHE A 142 -38.42 -13.00 0.52
C PHE A 142 -39.18 -12.89 -0.81
N GLU A 143 -38.88 -13.79 -1.77
CA GLU A 143 -39.63 -13.87 -3.04
C GLU A 143 -41.08 -14.31 -2.84
N ARG A 144 -41.36 -15.27 -1.94
CA ARG A 144 -42.75 -15.68 -1.61
C ARG A 144 -43.57 -14.55 -0.99
N ALA A 145 -42.96 -13.66 -0.19
CA ALA A 145 -43.64 -12.51 0.39
C ALA A 145 -43.97 -11.43 -0.66
N ILE A 146 -43.12 -11.27 -1.67
CA ILE A 146 -43.37 -10.37 -2.81
C ILE A 146 -44.46 -10.95 -3.72
N ASN A 147 -44.55 -12.28 -3.85
CA ASN A 147 -45.47 -12.96 -4.75
C ASN A 147 -46.80 -13.40 -4.09
N TYR A 148 -47.15 -12.88 -2.90
CA TYR A 148 -48.45 -13.16 -2.30
C TYR A 148 -49.55 -12.41 -3.09
N PRO A 149 -50.51 -13.11 -3.73
CA PRO A 149 -51.66 -12.44 -4.32
C PRO A 149 -52.45 -11.74 -3.22
N ARG A 150 -52.62 -10.41 -3.34
CA ARG A 150 -53.35 -9.61 -2.34
C ARG A 150 -54.74 -10.23 -2.11
N PRO A 151 -55.12 -10.55 -0.86
CA PRO A 151 -56.42 -11.11 -0.59
C PRO A 151 -57.47 -9.98 -0.68
N GLY A 152 -58.42 -10.13 -1.61
CA GLY A 152 -59.71 -9.46 -1.58
C GLY A 152 -59.90 -8.27 -2.53
N THR A 153 -60.22 -8.55 -3.80
CA THR A 153 -61.28 -7.79 -4.49
C THR A 153 -62.62 -8.50 -4.27
N THR A 154 -63.02 -8.67 -3.01
CA THR A 154 -64.44 -8.88 -2.69
C THR A 154 -65.15 -7.55 -2.88
N HIS A 155 -65.75 -7.40 -4.05
CA HIS A 155 -66.68 -6.32 -4.37
C HIS A 155 -67.87 -6.44 -3.40
N PHE A 156 -68.00 -5.49 -2.48
CA PHE A 156 -69.23 -5.26 -1.72
C PHE A 156 -69.63 -3.79 -1.83
N GLY A 157 -70.77 -3.59 -2.50
CA GLY A 157 -71.55 -2.36 -2.65
C GLY A 157 -72.55 -2.68 -3.76
N GLY A 158 -73.86 -2.82 -3.54
CA GLY A 158 -74.75 -2.11 -2.61
C GLY A 158 -75.72 -1.32 -3.48
N GLY A 159 -76.88 -1.90 -3.80
CA GLY A 159 -77.92 -1.34 -4.68
C GLY A 159 -78.73 -2.42 -5.37
#